data_AF-A0A8K0NYB6-F1
#
_entry.id   AF-A0A8K0NYB6-F1
#
_cell.length_a   1.000
_cell.length_b   1.000
_cell.length_c   1.000
_cell.angle_alpha   90.00
_cell.angle_beta   90.00
_cell.angle_gamma   90.00
#
_symmetry.space_group_name_H-M   'P 1'
#
loop_
_entity.id
_entity.type
_entity.pdbx_description
1 polymer ?
#
loop_
_entity_poly.entity_id
_entity_poly.type
_entity_poly.pdbx_seq_one_letter_code
_entity_poly.pdbx_strand_id
1 'polypeptide(L)'
;MFMEKKDVLIVTTLDTCTSLLAGFTIFSILGNLAYESGLTDIASVVQGGTGLAFISYPDAIAKFDAVPQLFSVLFFLMLYTLAIGSTVPLTGSFVTTFRDYYPHTKLWVVTLGVCVIGFLCGLVYITPVSMVFNKQLC
;
A
#
# COMPACT_ATOMS: atom_id res chain seq x y z
N MET A 1 -10.04 6.56 -25.46
CA MET A 1 -10.43 6.62 -24.04
C MET A 1 -9.92 7.93 -23.47
N PHE A 2 -10.62 9.03 -23.73
CA PHE A 2 -10.25 10.36 -23.25
C PHE A 2 -10.97 10.57 -21.92
N MET A 3 -10.27 10.44 -20.79
CA MET A 3 -10.68 11.19 -19.59
C MET A 3 -10.57 12.67 -19.95
N GLU A 4 -11.58 13.47 -19.62
CA GLU A 4 -11.42 14.91 -19.75
C GLU A 4 -10.25 15.37 -18.86
N LYS A 5 -9.50 16.39 -19.31
CA LYS A 5 -8.39 16.97 -18.53
C LYS A 5 -8.81 17.36 -17.10
N LYS A 6 -10.10 17.65 -16.92
CA LYS A 6 -10.73 18.00 -15.65
C LYS A 6 -10.76 16.82 -14.68
N ASP A 7 -11.09 15.61 -15.15
CA ASP A 7 -11.16 14.42 -14.30
C ASP A 7 -9.77 14.03 -13.80
N VAL A 8 -8.77 14.09 -14.69
CA VAL A 8 -7.37 13.80 -14.33
C VAL A 8 -6.83 14.81 -13.32
N LEU A 9 -7.17 16.10 -13.50
CA LEU A 9 -6.77 17.15 -12.57
C LEU A 9 -7.42 16.98 -11.20
N ILE A 10 -8.71 16.62 -11.14
CA ILE A 10 -9.43 16.37 -9.90
C ILE A 10 -8.82 15.19 -9.15
N VAL A 11 -8.59 14.06 -9.83
CA VAL A 11 -8.04 12.84 -9.21
C VAL A 11 -6.62 13.09 -8.68
N THR A 12 -5.74 13.68 -9.50
CA THR A 12 -4.35 13.96 -9.09
C THR A 12 -4.29 14.96 -7.92
N THR A 13 -5.15 15.97 -7.93
CA THR A 13 -5.22 16.96 -6.84
C THR A 13 -5.71 16.31 -5.54
N LEU A 14 -6.78 15.49 -5.61
CA LEU A 14 -7.30 14.77 -4.44
C LEU A 14 -6.27 13.78 -3.86
N ASP A 15 -5.54 13.07 -4.72
CA ASP A 15 -4.48 12.15 -4.30
C ASP A 15 -3.32 12.89 -3.60
N THR A 16 -2.89 14.02 -4.17
CA THR A 16 -1.85 14.88 -3.57
C THR A 16 -2.31 15.46 -2.24
N CYS A 17 -3.54 15.97 -2.16
CA CYS A 17 -4.12 16.50 -0.92
C CYS A 17 -4.24 15.42 0.14
N THR A 18 -4.69 14.22 -0.22
CA THR A 18 -4.80 13.07 0.70
C THR A 18 -3.43 12.67 1.22
N SER A 19 -2.41 12.62 0.35
CA SER A 19 -1.02 12.32 0.72
C SER A 19 -0.43 13.38 1.65
N LEU A 20 -0.69 14.67 1.40
CA LEU A 20 -0.26 15.77 2.25
C LEU A 20 -0.95 15.73 3.62
N LEU A 21 -2.28 15.54 3.65
CA LEU A 21 -3.03 15.43 4.91
C LEU A 21 -2.60 14.20 5.71
N ALA A 22 -2.38 13.06 5.06
CA ALA A 22 -1.86 11.86 5.70
C ALA A 22 -0.46 12.10 6.28
N GLY A 23 0.42 12.78 5.53
CA GLY A 23 1.73 13.19 6.00
C GLY A 23 1.67 14.08 7.23
N PHE A 24 0.89 15.17 7.19
CA PHE A 24 0.68 16.05 8.34
C PHE A 24 0.12 15.28 9.55
N THR A 25 -0.88 14.45 9.33
CA THR A 25 -1.50 13.64 10.38
C THR A 25 -0.46 12.72 11.04
N ILE A 26 0.28 11.93 10.26
CA ILE A 26 1.31 11.03 10.77
C ILE A 26 2.42 11.81 11.50
N PHE A 27 2.91 12.92 10.95
CA PHE A 27 3.94 13.73 11.61
C PHE A 27 3.43 14.40 12.91
N SER A 28 2.17 14.85 12.96
CA SER A 28 1.56 15.38 14.19
C SER A 28 1.46 14.32 15.29
N ILE A 29 1.05 13.10 14.92
CA ILE A 29 0.94 11.97 15.85
C ILE A 29 2.32 11.55 16.35
N LEU A 30 3.28 11.35 15.43
CA LEU A 30 4.66 11.00 15.79
C LEU A 30 5.34 12.08 16.64
N GLY A 31 5.08 13.36 16.35
CA GLY A 31 5.59 14.49 17.14
C GLY A 31 5.03 14.51 18.56
N ASN A 32 3.73 14.26 18.73
CA ASN A 32 3.12 14.12 20.06
C ASN A 32 3.71 12.93 20.82
N LEU A 33 3.90 11.80 20.14
CA LEU A 33 4.52 10.61 20.74
C LEU A 33 5.96 10.85 21.20
N ALA A 34 6.77 11.53 20.38
CA ALA A 34 8.15 11.84 20.72
C ALA A 34 8.26 12.74 21.96
N TYR A 35 7.32 13.67 22.10
CA TYR A 35 7.24 14.55 23.26
C TYR A 35 6.85 13.78 24.55
N GLU A 36 5.89 12.87 24.49
CA GLU A 36 5.45 12.11 25.67
C GLU A 36 6.38 10.94 26.04
N SER A 37 6.93 10.22 25.05
CA SER A 37 7.79 9.06 25.28
C SER A 37 9.26 9.40 25.57
N GLY A 38 9.64 10.69 25.50
CA GLY A 38 11.04 11.13 25.65
C GLY A 38 11.99 10.52 24.61
N LEU A 39 11.45 9.97 23.52
CA LEU A 39 12.21 9.36 22.44
C LEU A 39 12.86 10.47 21.62
N THR A 40 14.16 10.64 21.82
CA THR A 40 14.98 11.67 21.14
C THR A 40 15.19 11.40 19.65
N ASP A 41 14.85 10.21 19.16
CA ASP A 41 15.15 9.79 17.79
C ASP A 41 13.91 9.27 17.02
N ILE A 42 13.12 10.23 16.50
CA ILE A 42 12.04 9.97 15.54
C ILE A 42 12.60 9.44 14.21
N ALA A 43 13.88 9.70 13.89
CA ALA A 43 14.48 9.29 12.62
C ALA A 43 14.67 7.76 12.53
N SER A 44 14.81 7.08 13.67
CA SER A 44 14.84 5.61 13.75
C SER A 44 13.51 4.94 13.32
N VAL A 45 12.38 5.66 13.42
CA VAL A 45 11.03 5.15 13.11
C VAL A 45 10.58 5.51 11.68
N VAL A 46 11.25 6.48 11.06
CA VAL A 46 10.90 7.05 9.74
C VAL A 46 11.80 6.49 8.63
N GLN A 47 12.51 5.38 8.86
CA GLN A 47 13.19 4.67 7.78
C GLN A 47 12.16 4.03 6.83
N GLY A 48 12.17 4.48 5.58
CA GLY A 48 11.19 4.08 4.56
C GLY A 48 11.32 2.61 4.15
N GLY A 49 10.17 1.95 3.96
CA GLY A 49 10.08 0.59 3.45
C GLY A 49 8.88 -0.18 3.99
N THR A 50 8.50 -1.25 3.29
CA THR A 50 7.37 -2.12 3.68
C THR A 50 7.68 -2.93 4.94
N GLY A 51 8.90 -3.45 5.09
CA GLY A 51 9.32 -4.24 6.27
C GLY A 51 9.40 -3.43 7.58
N LEU A 52 9.72 -2.14 7.51
CA LEU A 52 9.74 -1.23 8.66
C LEU A 52 8.33 -0.72 9.02
N ALA A 53 7.45 -0.49 8.04
CA ALA A 53 6.07 -0.05 8.28
C ALA A 53 5.20 -1.10 9.00
N PHE A 54 5.52 -2.39 8.89
CA PHE A 54 4.78 -3.46 9.58
C PHE A 54 5.40 -3.91 10.91
N ILE A 55 6.59 -3.42 11.26
CA ILE A 55 7.31 -3.80 12.48
C ILE A 55 7.55 -2.59 13.38
N SER A 56 8.22 -1.56 12.87
CA SER A 56 8.60 -0.37 13.65
C SER A 56 7.43 0.57 13.92
N TYR A 57 6.49 0.70 12.99
CA TYR A 57 5.28 1.52 13.20
C TYR A 57 4.38 0.95 14.30
N PRO A 58 3.99 -0.34 14.27
CA PRO A 58 3.21 -0.93 15.37
C PRO A 58 3.91 -0.86 16.73
N ASP A 59 5.23 -1.04 16.76
CA ASP A 59 6.04 -0.99 17.99
C ASP A 59 6.13 0.44 18.57
N ALA A 60 6.15 1.47 17.72
CA ALA A 60 6.02 2.86 18.13
C ALA A 60 4.58 3.18 18.60
N ILE A 61 3.57 2.67 17.90
CA ILE A 61 2.15 2.83 18.25
C ILE A 61 1.83 2.17 19.60
N ALA A 62 2.44 1.04 19.91
CA ALA A 62 2.23 0.33 21.17
C ALA A 62 2.70 1.13 22.40
N LYS A 63 3.54 2.15 22.21
CA LYS A 63 4.02 3.06 23.28
C LYS A 63 3.10 4.27 23.50
N PHE A 64 2.00 4.40 22.76
CA PHE A 64 1.01 5.46 22.99
C PHE A 64 0.19 5.24 24.27
N ASP A 65 0.08 6.27 25.10
CA ASP A 65 -0.89 6.33 26.23
C ASP A 65 -2.32 6.70 25.76
N ALA A 66 -2.44 7.40 24.62
CA ALA A 66 -3.73 7.79 24.04
C ALA A 66 -4.34 6.69 23.15
N VAL A 67 -4.99 5.71 23.76
CA VAL A 67 -5.88 4.70 23.10
C VAL A 67 -5.22 3.96 21.90
N PRO A 68 -4.16 3.16 22.14
CA PRO A 68 -3.35 2.54 21.08
C PRO A 68 -4.12 1.61 20.13
N GLN A 69 -5.24 1.02 20.59
CA GLN A 69 -6.06 0.11 19.79
C GLN A 69 -6.74 0.82 18.62
N LEU A 70 -7.27 2.03 18.83
CA LEU A 70 -7.95 2.78 17.76
C LEU A 70 -6.95 3.19 16.68
N PHE A 71 -5.76 3.61 17.10
CA PHE A 71 -4.71 4.06 16.18
C PHE A 71 -4.16 2.92 15.32
N SER A 72 -3.93 1.74 15.92
CA SER A 72 -3.50 0.55 15.18
C SER A 72 -4.52 0.16 14.10
N VAL A 73 -5.82 0.15 14.43
CA VAL A 73 -6.88 -0.17 13.46
C VAL A 73 -6.93 0.85 12.31
N LEU A 74 -6.84 2.14 12.60
CA LEU A 74 -6.85 3.19 11.57
C LEU A 74 -5.62 3.09 10.64
N PHE A 75 -4.45 2.79 11.18
CA PHE A 75 -3.23 2.60 10.40
C PHE A 75 -3.34 1.41 9.44
N PHE A 76 -3.77 0.25 9.94
CA PHE A 76 -3.98 -0.92 9.09
C PHE A 76 -5.11 -0.73 8.08
N LEU A 77 -6.20 -0.06 8.46
CA LEU A 77 -7.31 0.26 7.56
C LEU A 77 -6.86 1.20 6.43
N MET A 78 -6.01 2.19 6.74
CA MET A 78 -5.39 3.06 5.73
C MET A 78 -4.55 2.23 4.75
N LEU A 79 -3.61 1.41 5.25
CA LEU A 79 -2.77 0.57 4.39
C LEU A 79 -3.59 -0.40 3.53
N TYR A 80 -4.65 -0.99 4.10
CA TYR A 80 -5.57 -1.87 3.39
C TYR A 80 -6.32 -1.14 2.27
N THR A 81 -6.84 0.05 2.55
CA THR A 81 -7.57 0.86 1.56
C THR A 81 -6.66 1.31 0.43
N LEU A 82 -5.41 1.68 0.73
CA LEU A 82 -4.40 2.04 -0.27
C LEU A 82 -4.01 0.84 -1.16
N ALA A 83 -3.85 -0.35 -0.56
CA ALA A 83 -3.56 -1.57 -1.30
C ALA A 83 -4.70 -1.96 -2.25
N ILE A 84 -5.96 -1.88 -1.79
CA ILE A 84 -7.11 -2.18 -2.65
C ILE A 84 -7.31 -1.11 -3.72
N GLY A 85 -7.21 0.17 -3.35
CA GLY A 85 -7.40 1.29 -4.27
C GLY A 85 -6.45 1.25 -5.46
N SER A 86 -5.22 0.75 -5.28
CA SER A 86 -4.23 0.60 -6.35
C SER A 86 -4.36 -0.71 -7.14
N THR A 87 -4.72 -1.82 -6.51
CA THR A 87 -4.78 -3.14 -7.15
C THR A 87 -5.99 -3.33 -8.08
N VAL A 88 -7.13 -2.69 -7.77
CA VAL A 88 -8.35 -2.75 -8.59
C VAL A 88 -8.16 -2.15 -10.00
N PRO A 89 -7.72 -0.88 -10.17
CA PRO A 89 -7.51 -0.29 -11.49
C PRO A 89 -6.37 -0.96 -12.25
N LEU A 90 -5.35 -1.44 -11.55
CA LEU A 90 -4.22 -2.16 -12.15
C LEU A 90 -4.69 -3.49 -12.76
N THR A 91 -5.43 -4.30 -12.01
CA THR A 91 -6.02 -5.55 -12.52
C THR A 91 -6.99 -5.30 -13.67
N GLY A 92 -7.83 -4.26 -13.57
CA GLY A 92 -8.74 -3.86 -14.65
C GLY A 92 -8.00 -3.46 -15.93
N SER A 93 -6.88 -2.73 -15.80
CA SER A 93 -6.02 -2.35 -16.93
C SER A 93 -5.39 -3.57 -17.58
N PHE A 94 -4.85 -4.51 -16.80
CA PHE A 94 -4.32 -5.77 -17.32
C PHE A 94 -5.37 -6.56 -18.11
N VAL A 95 -6.56 -6.78 -17.53
CA VAL A 95 -7.64 -7.52 -18.20
C VAL A 95 -8.06 -6.82 -19.50
N THR A 96 -8.12 -5.48 -19.51
CA THR A 96 -8.46 -4.70 -20.69
C THR A 96 -7.40 -4.83 -21.78
N THR A 97 -6.12 -4.70 -21.45
CA THR A 97 -5.01 -4.90 -22.40
C THR A 97 -5.03 -6.31 -23.00
N PHE A 98 -5.24 -7.36 -22.19
CA PHE A 98 -5.34 -8.73 -22.72
C PHE A 98 -6.55 -8.93 -23.65
N ARG A 99 -7.67 -8.27 -23.34
CA ARG A 99 -8.86 -8.30 -24.20
C ARG A 99 -8.63 -7.58 -25.53
N ASP A 100 -7.86 -6.50 -25.54
CA ASP A 100 -7.52 -5.75 -26.77
C ASP A 100 -6.68 -6.60 -27.74
N TYR A 101 -5.81 -7.49 -27.23
CA TYR A 101 -5.06 -8.45 -28.05
C TYR A 101 -5.90 -9.63 -28.57
N TYR A 102 -6.89 -10.09 -27.80
CA TYR A 102 -7.72 -11.25 -28.14
C TYR A 102 -9.24 -10.94 -28.08
N PRO A 103 -9.79 -10.20 -29.06
CA PRO A 103 -11.15 -9.64 -29.01
C PRO A 103 -12.28 -10.68 -29.03
N HIS A 104 -12.03 -11.92 -29.46
CA HIS A 104 -13.02 -13.00 -29.50
C HIS A 104 -13.16 -13.79 -28.20
N THR A 105 -12.36 -13.49 -27.16
CA THR A 105 -12.36 -14.26 -25.92
C THR A 105 -13.38 -13.71 -24.92
N LYS A 106 -14.08 -14.60 -24.20
CA LYS A 106 -15.02 -14.19 -23.13
C LYS A 106 -14.27 -13.54 -21.97
N LEU A 107 -14.78 -12.40 -21.48
CA LEU A 107 -14.17 -11.60 -20.42
C LEU A 107 -13.87 -12.43 -19.16
N TRP A 108 -14.81 -13.29 -18.74
CA TRP A 108 -14.63 -14.20 -17.60
C TRP A 108 -13.42 -15.14 -17.72
N VAL A 109 -13.07 -15.57 -18.94
CA VAL A 109 -11.91 -16.48 -19.15
C VAL A 109 -10.60 -15.72 -19.00
N VAL A 110 -10.53 -14.49 -19.52
CA VAL A 110 -9.36 -13.62 -19.40
C VAL A 110 -9.14 -13.22 -17.94
N THR A 111 -10.21 -12.83 -17.23
CA THR A 111 -10.13 -12.50 -15.80
C THR A 111 -9.68 -13.71 -14.97
N LEU A 112 -10.18 -14.91 -15.27
CA LEU A 112 -9.75 -16.12 -14.57
C LEU A 112 -8.28 -16.43 -14.83
N GLY A 113 -7.81 -16.29 -16.08
CA GLY A 113 -6.39 -16.44 -16.42
C GLY A 113 -5.49 -15.46 -15.66
N VAL A 114 -5.85 -14.17 -15.63
CA VAL A 114 -5.10 -13.14 -14.89
C VAL A 114 -5.11 -13.43 -13.38
N CYS A 115 -6.25 -13.84 -12.82
CA CYS A 115 -6.32 -14.24 -11.41
C CYS A 115 -5.45 -15.46 -11.09
N VAL A 116 -5.43 -16.49 -11.94
CA VAL A 116 -4.60 -17.69 -11.73
C VAL A 116 -3.12 -17.35 -11.82
N ILE A 117 -2.69 -16.57 -12.81
CA ILE A 117 -1.29 -16.13 -12.94
C ILE A 117 -0.91 -15.25 -11.74
N GLY A 118 -1.77 -14.29 -11.37
CA GLY A 118 -1.55 -13.44 -10.20
C GLY A 118 -1.47 -14.24 -8.90
N PHE A 119 -2.30 -15.27 -8.74
CA PHE A 119 -2.27 -16.17 -7.58
C PHE A 119 -0.98 -17.00 -7.55
N LEU A 120 -0.53 -17.54 -8.68
CA LEU A 120 0.73 -18.29 -8.77
C LEU A 120 1.95 -17.41 -8.46
N CYS A 121 2.00 -16.20 -9.02
CA CYS A 121 3.06 -15.23 -8.69
C CYS A 121 3.02 -14.83 -7.21
N GLY A 122 1.83 -14.59 -6.65
CA GLY A 122 1.65 -14.31 -5.23
C GLY A 122 2.10 -15.47 -4.35
N LEU A 123 1.82 -16.71 -4.76
CA LEU A 123 2.24 -17.92 -4.05
C LEU A 123 3.76 -18.05 -3.98
N VAL A 124 4.49 -17.72 -5.05
CA VAL A 124 5.96 -17.67 -5.06
C VAL A 124 6.50 -16.63 -4.07
N TYR A 125 5.82 -15.49 -3.94
CA TYR A 125 6.23 -14.40 -3.05
C TYR A 125 6.02 -14.74 -1.56
N ILE A 126 4.94 -15.47 -1.24
CA ILE A 126 4.59 -15.90 0.12
C ILE A 126 5.44 -17.11 0.58
N THR A 127 5.96 -17.90 -0.35
CA THR A 127 6.80 -19.06 -0.05
C THR A 127 8.20 -18.59 0.40
N PRO A 128 8.85 -19.21 1.41
CA PRO A 128 10.18 -18.81 1.90
C PRO A 128 11.31 -18.87 0.85
N VAL A 129 11.04 -19.39 -0.35
CA VAL A 129 11.96 -19.39 -1.49
C VAL A 129 12.38 -17.97 -1.92
N SER A 130 11.52 -16.96 -1.70
CA SER A 130 11.83 -15.55 -1.98
C SER A 130 12.97 -15.02 -1.10
N MET A 131 13.12 -15.53 0.13
CA MET A 131 14.24 -15.19 1.02
C MET A 131 15.56 -15.82 0.58
N VAL A 132 15.53 -16.94 -0.15
CA VAL A 132 16.73 -17.61 -0.67
C VAL A 132 17.25 -16.94 -1.96
N PHE A 133 16.35 -16.43 -2.81
CA PHE A 133 16.75 -15.75 -4.06
C PHE A 133 17.44 -14.40 -3.81
N ASN A 134 17.00 -13.64 -2.79
CA ASN A 134 17.61 -12.36 -2.42
C ASN A 134 19.03 -12.54 -1.82
N LYS A 135 19.28 -13.66 -1.13
CA LYS A 135 20.60 -13.98 -0.54
C LYS A 135 21.64 -14.54 -1.51
N GLN A 136 21.27 -14.80 -2.78
CA GLN A 136 22.21 -15.24 -3.82
C GLN A 136 22.72 -14.07 -4.70
N LEU A 137 22.19 -12.85 -4.51
CA LEU A 137 22.58 -11.66 -5.27
C LEU A 137 23.36 -10.62 -4.42
N CYS A 138 23.64 -10.93 -3.15
CA CYS A 138 24.53 -10.18 -2.26
C CYS A 138 25.62 -11.11 -1.72
#